data_AF-A0AA42FK23-F1
#
_entry.id   AF-A0AA42FK23-F1
#
_cell.length_a   1.000
_cell.length_b   1.000
_cell.length_c   1.000
_cell.angle_alpha   90.00
_cell.angle_beta   90.00
_cell.angle_gamma   90.00
#
_symmetry.space_group_name_H-M   'P 1'
#
loop_
_entity.id
_entity.type
_entity.pdbx_description
1 polymer ?
#
loop_
_entity_poly.entity_id
_entity_poly.type
_entity_poly.pdbx_seq_one_letter_code
_entity_poly.pdbx_strand_id
1 'polypeptide(L)'
;MDNFNVGANHLHHVQGDRLFDDELPNEADEIWGHIREWFSPKLEPLAYECLNDFYHGDLLVTPPEQLESFLTLKSLASQGHQNNFTTEYVRGMEAAECTIINATHGLAESVLIPLSEPEYLGSLADFTARR
;
A
#
# COMPACT_ATOMS: atom_id res chain seq x y z
N MET A 1 -22.70 14.88 -56.77
CA MET A 1 -22.10 13.60 -57.12
C MET A 1 -20.75 13.87 -57.76
N ASP A 2 -19.58 13.74 -57.16
CA ASP A 2 -19.09 13.75 -55.78
C ASP A 2 -17.63 14.24 -55.92
N ASN A 3 -17.21 15.19 -55.09
CA ASN A 3 -15.89 15.80 -55.14
C ASN A 3 -14.83 14.82 -54.62
N PHE A 4 -13.89 14.42 -55.47
CA PHE A 4 -12.67 13.70 -55.06
C PHE A 4 -11.54 14.69 -54.73
N ASN A 5 -11.30 14.80 -53.42
CA ASN A 5 -10.07 15.02 -52.66
C ASN A 5 -8.77 15.39 -53.42
N VAL A 6 -8.18 16.55 -53.10
CA VAL A 6 -6.72 16.71 -52.86
C VAL A 6 -6.52 17.87 -51.87
N GLY A 7 -6.34 17.57 -50.58
CA GLY A 7 -5.93 18.53 -49.56
C GLY A 7 -4.68 18.02 -48.84
N ALA A 8 -3.57 18.70 -49.06
CA ALA A 8 -2.22 18.29 -48.72
C ALA A 8 -1.99 18.06 -47.22
N ASN A 9 -1.15 17.05 -46.95
CA ASN A 9 -0.51 16.80 -45.66
C ASN A 9 0.16 18.08 -45.13
N HIS A 10 -0.31 18.59 -44.00
CA HIS A 10 0.51 19.34 -43.06
C HIS A 10 0.36 18.67 -41.70
N LEU A 11 1.38 17.89 -41.34
CA LEU A 11 1.65 17.42 -39.99
C LEU A 11 1.77 18.64 -39.08
N HIS A 12 0.70 18.97 -38.38
CA HIS A 12 0.79 19.58 -37.06
C HIS A 12 0.35 18.49 -36.09
N HIS A 13 1.33 17.80 -35.50
CA HIS A 13 1.13 16.98 -34.32
C HIS A 13 0.76 17.96 -33.19
N VAL A 14 -0.55 18.20 -33.05
CA VAL A 14 -1.11 18.97 -31.95
C VAL A 14 -0.89 18.14 -30.69
N GLN A 15 -0.09 18.70 -29.78
CA GLN A 15 0.02 18.23 -28.40
C GLN A 15 -1.37 18.06 -27.78
N GLY A 16 -1.70 16.82 -27.48
CA GLY A 16 -2.77 16.36 -26.60
C GLY A 16 -2.41 14.90 -26.35
N ASP A 17 -1.87 14.57 -25.19
CA ASP A 17 -2.71 14.29 -24.04
C ASP A 17 -1.90 14.54 -22.77
N ARG A 18 -2.21 15.64 -22.06
CA ARG A 18 -2.03 15.65 -20.62
C ARG A 18 -3.16 14.77 -20.09
N LEU A 19 -2.93 13.45 -20.11
CA LEU A 19 -3.75 12.54 -19.32
C LEU A 19 -3.63 13.04 -17.89
N PHE A 20 -4.76 13.45 -17.37
CA PHE A 20 -4.95 13.94 -16.04
C PHE A 20 -4.27 12.95 -15.06
N ASP A 21 -3.20 13.41 -14.41
CA ASP A 21 -2.83 12.96 -13.06
C ASP A 21 -3.97 13.37 -12.11
N ASP A 22 -5.18 12.87 -12.37
CA ASP A 22 -6.15 12.68 -11.30
C ASP A 22 -5.60 11.48 -10.52
N GLU A 23 -4.57 11.75 -9.70
CA GLU A 23 -4.16 10.88 -8.60
C GLU A 23 -5.44 10.59 -7.82
N LEU A 24 -6.05 9.44 -8.08
CA LEU A 24 -6.95 8.82 -7.12
C LEU A 24 -6.22 8.92 -5.78
N PRO A 25 -6.88 9.39 -4.70
CA PRO A 25 -6.24 9.44 -3.40
C PRO A 25 -5.60 8.07 -3.18
N ASN A 26 -4.28 8.09 -3.02
CA ASN A 26 -3.51 6.91 -2.73
C ASN A 26 -4.19 6.24 -1.53
N GLU A 27 -4.49 4.96 -1.61
CA GLU A 27 -5.13 4.21 -0.53
C GLU A 27 -4.37 4.46 0.79
N ALA A 28 -3.03 4.55 0.73
CA ALA A 28 -2.21 4.93 1.87
C ALA A 28 -2.56 6.31 2.47
N ASP A 29 -2.91 7.33 1.67
CA ASP A 29 -3.28 8.66 2.17
C ASP A 29 -4.62 8.65 2.91
N GLU A 30 -5.60 7.92 2.39
CA GLU A 30 -6.91 7.76 3.05
C GLU A 30 -6.72 7.06 4.40
N ILE A 31 -6.00 5.94 4.40
CA ILE A 31 -5.68 5.19 5.62
C ILE A 31 -4.88 6.02 6.59
N TRP A 32 -3.88 6.77 6.11
CA TRP A 32 -3.06 7.63 6.95
C TRP A 32 -3.91 8.67 7.70
N GLY A 33 -4.91 9.26 7.03
CA GLY A 33 -5.86 10.18 7.66
C GLY A 33 -6.58 9.58 8.87
N HIS A 34 -6.78 8.26 8.88
CA HIS A 34 -7.45 7.53 9.96
C HIS A 34 -6.50 7.02 11.04
N ILE A 35 -5.23 6.78 10.75
CA ILE A 35 -4.31 6.12 11.68
C ILE A 35 -3.15 6.98 12.16
N ARG A 36 -2.95 8.17 11.57
CA ARG A 36 -1.82 9.07 11.88
C ARG A 36 -1.64 9.33 13.37
N GLU A 37 -2.75 9.52 14.10
CA GLU A 37 -2.72 9.81 15.54
C GLU A 37 -2.16 8.67 16.40
N TRP A 38 -2.03 7.46 15.84
CA TRP A 38 -1.45 6.32 16.56
C TRP A 38 0.08 6.41 16.70
N PHE A 39 0.72 7.30 15.93
CA PHE A 39 2.17 7.43 15.85
C PHE A 39 2.67 8.67 16.59
N SER A 40 3.89 8.59 17.11
CA SER A 40 4.57 9.78 17.64
C SER A 40 4.90 10.74 16.48
N PRO A 41 4.79 12.07 16.66
CA PRO A 41 5.16 13.04 15.62
C PRO A 41 6.58 12.87 15.05
N LYS A 42 7.50 12.29 15.84
CA LYS A 42 8.88 12.01 15.40
C LYS A 42 9.00 10.79 14.49
N LEU A 43 8.05 9.87 14.59
CA LEU A 43 8.01 8.62 13.85
C LEU A 43 7.01 8.67 12.68
N GLU A 44 6.17 9.70 12.61
CA GLU A 44 5.19 9.89 11.52
C GLU A 44 5.80 9.74 10.11
N PRO A 45 6.97 10.33 9.77
CA PRO A 45 7.53 10.19 8.42
C PRO A 45 7.88 8.73 8.09
N LEU A 46 8.49 8.02 9.03
CA LEU A 46 8.86 6.62 8.86
C LEU A 46 7.62 5.71 8.83
N ALA A 47 6.62 6.00 9.66
CA ALA A 47 5.37 5.24 9.66
C ALA A 47 4.60 5.41 8.33
N TYR A 48 4.55 6.64 7.80
CA TYR A 48 3.92 6.88 6.50
C TYR A 48 4.66 6.19 5.36
N GLU A 49 6.00 6.18 5.38
CA GLU A 49 6.81 5.41 4.41
C GLU A 49 6.47 3.92 4.46
N CYS A 50 6.45 3.31 5.66
CA CYS A 50 6.05 1.91 5.82
C CYS A 50 4.61 1.63 5.36
N LEU A 51 3.68 2.56 5.59
CA LEU A 51 2.30 2.45 5.10
C LEU A 51 2.26 2.48 3.57
N ASN A 52 3.01 3.39 2.97
CA ASN A 52 3.08 3.52 1.52
C ASN A 52 3.66 2.26 0.87
N ASP A 53 4.77 1.73 1.39
CA ASP A 53 5.37 0.48 0.89
C ASP A 53 4.44 -0.72 1.06
N PHE A 54 3.65 -0.75 2.13
CA PHE A 54 2.65 -1.79 2.35
C PHE A 54 1.54 -1.78 1.29
N TYR A 55 1.00 -0.61 0.90
CA TYR A 55 -0.05 -0.52 -0.12
C TYR A 55 0.49 -0.56 -1.57
N HIS A 56 1.76 -0.23 -1.80
CA HIS A 56 2.39 -0.29 -3.14
C HIS A 56 3.27 -1.52 -3.35
N GLY A 57 3.02 -2.59 -2.59
CA GLY A 57 3.78 -3.85 -2.66
C GLY A 57 4.01 -4.33 -4.08
N ASP A 58 2.96 -4.34 -4.90
CA ASP A 58 3.01 -4.85 -6.28
C ASP A 58 3.92 -4.05 -7.23
N LEU A 59 4.32 -2.83 -6.85
CA LEU A 59 5.08 -1.92 -7.71
C LEU A 59 6.52 -1.69 -7.23
N LEU A 60 6.81 -1.87 -5.93
CA LEU A 60 8.04 -1.36 -5.32
C LEU A 60 8.83 -2.37 -4.48
N VAL A 61 8.19 -3.39 -3.92
CA VAL A 61 8.83 -4.30 -2.95
C VAL A 61 8.41 -5.75 -3.14
N THR A 62 9.21 -6.69 -2.64
CA THR A 62 8.85 -8.12 -2.65
C THR A 62 7.80 -8.42 -1.58
N PRO A 63 7.00 -9.50 -1.70
CA PRO A 63 6.00 -9.85 -0.68
C PRO A 63 6.56 -9.98 0.76
N PRO A 64 7.77 -10.54 1.00
CA PRO A 64 8.37 -10.53 2.33
C PRO A 64 8.70 -9.12 2.85
N GLU A 65 9.17 -8.22 1.98
CA GLU A 65 9.46 -6.83 2.31
C GLU A 65 8.16 -6.05 2.57
N GLN A 66 7.10 -6.30 1.81
CA GLN A 66 5.77 -5.73 2.05
C GLN A 66 5.23 -6.12 3.44
N LEU A 67 5.42 -7.37 3.85
CA LEU A 67 5.08 -7.83 5.20
C LEU A 67 5.99 -7.17 6.25
N GLU A 68 7.29 -7.02 5.98
CA GLU A 68 8.21 -6.30 6.87
C GLU A 68 7.78 -4.84 7.09
N SER A 69 7.32 -4.14 6.03
CA SER A 69 6.76 -2.80 6.13
C SER A 69 5.52 -2.76 7.01
N PHE A 70 4.59 -3.73 6.88
CA PHE A 70 3.42 -3.84 7.76
C PHE A 70 3.80 -4.08 9.23
N LEU A 71 4.74 -4.99 9.48
CA LEU A 71 5.21 -5.30 10.85
C LEU A 71 5.93 -4.11 11.46
N THR A 72 6.73 -3.39 10.67
CA THR A 72 7.42 -2.17 11.08
C THR A 72 6.40 -1.08 11.41
N LEU A 73 5.40 -0.86 10.56
CA LEU A 73 4.30 0.08 10.81
C LEU A 73 3.61 -0.23 12.15
N LYS A 74 3.19 -1.49 12.35
CA LYS A 74 2.61 -1.95 13.63
C LYS A 74 3.52 -1.62 14.82
N SER A 75 4.82 -1.80 14.65
CA SER A 75 5.81 -1.61 15.70
C SER A 75 6.03 -0.16 16.13
N LEU A 76 5.78 0.79 15.20
CA LEU A 76 5.92 2.23 15.38
C LEU A 76 4.68 2.85 16.05
N ALA A 77 3.53 2.18 15.95
CA ALA A 77 2.31 2.60 16.62
C ALA A 77 2.48 2.55 18.14
N SER A 78 1.78 3.45 18.85
CA SER A 78 1.76 3.46 20.30
C SER A 78 1.23 2.11 20.83
N GLN A 79 1.68 1.68 22.01
CA GLN A 79 1.33 0.35 22.56
C GLN A 79 -0.18 0.08 22.60
N GLY A 80 -1.01 1.11 22.77
CA GLY A 80 -2.47 0.98 22.77
C GLY A 80 -3.08 0.72 21.39
N HIS A 81 -2.35 0.99 20.31
CA HIS A 81 -2.82 0.85 18.92
C HIS A 81 -2.17 -0.31 18.17
N GLN A 82 -1.13 -0.97 18.71
CA GLN A 82 -0.49 -2.10 18.02
C GLN A 82 -1.44 -3.29 17.78
N ASN A 83 -2.46 -3.44 18.64
CA ASN A 83 -3.50 -4.46 18.48
C ASN A 83 -4.47 -4.17 17.33
N ASN A 84 -4.48 -2.95 16.80
CA ASN A 84 -5.27 -2.59 15.63
C ASN A 84 -4.65 -3.14 14.33
N PHE A 85 -3.42 -3.65 14.40
CA PHE A 85 -2.72 -4.30 13.30
C PHE A 85 -2.63 -5.80 13.56
N THR A 86 -3.27 -6.59 12.72
CA THR A 86 -3.24 -8.05 12.79
C THR A 86 -2.70 -8.64 11.51
N THR A 87 -1.97 -9.74 11.61
CA THR A 87 -1.52 -10.51 10.45
C THR A 87 -1.71 -12.00 10.73
N GLU A 88 -2.21 -12.73 9.74
CA GLU A 88 -2.39 -14.18 9.81
C GLU A 88 -2.13 -14.85 8.47
N TYR A 89 -1.68 -16.11 8.50
CA TYR A 89 -1.49 -16.90 7.29
C TYR A 89 -2.78 -17.62 6.89
N VAL A 90 -3.27 -17.33 5.69
CA VAL A 90 -4.48 -17.93 5.13
C VAL A 90 -4.07 -19.05 4.16
N ARG A 91 -3.98 -20.28 4.68
CA ARG A 91 -3.51 -21.45 3.91
C ARG A 91 -4.29 -21.70 2.61
N GLY A 92 -5.59 -21.39 2.59
CA GLY A 92 -6.42 -21.56 1.39
C GLY A 92 -6.11 -20.58 0.25
N MET A 93 -5.43 -19.47 0.56
CA MET A 93 -5.06 -18.43 -0.39
C MET A 93 -3.55 -18.37 -0.65
N GLU A 94 -2.74 -19.15 0.10
CA GLU A 94 -1.28 -19.06 0.09
C GLU A 94 -0.81 -17.60 0.22
N ALA A 95 -1.36 -16.91 1.21
CA ALA A 95 -1.15 -15.50 1.46
C ALA A 95 -1.19 -15.17 2.96
N ALA A 96 -0.54 -14.07 3.32
CA ALA A 96 -0.69 -13.44 4.63
C ALA A 96 -1.75 -12.34 4.54
N GLU A 97 -2.81 -12.45 5.33
CA GLU A 97 -3.82 -11.41 5.47
C GLU A 97 -3.36 -10.42 6.54
N CYS A 98 -3.13 -9.17 6.13
CA CYS A 98 -2.71 -8.08 6.99
C CYS A 98 -3.86 -7.09 7.13
N THR A 99 -4.35 -6.89 8.35
CA THR A 99 -5.56 -6.11 8.63
C THR A 99 -5.25 -4.92 9.53
N ILE A 100 -5.83 -3.77 9.20
CA ILE A 100 -5.80 -2.52 9.97
C ILE A 100 -7.23 -2.15 10.37
N ILE A 101 -7.50 -2.04 11.67
CA ILE A 101 -8.83 -1.72 12.20
C ILE A 101 -8.79 -0.42 12.99
N ASN A 102 -9.55 0.59 12.56
CA ASN A 102 -9.85 1.76 13.38
C ASN A 102 -11.36 1.88 13.63
N ALA A 103 -11.83 1.27 14.71
CA ALA A 103 -13.25 1.29 15.09
C ALA A 103 -13.79 2.71 15.34
N THR A 104 -12.95 3.65 15.78
CA THR A 104 -13.34 5.06 16.00
C THR A 104 -13.72 5.75 14.71
N HIS A 105 -13.03 5.40 13.61
CA HIS A 105 -13.26 5.97 12.28
C HIS A 105 -14.05 5.05 11.36
N GLY A 106 -14.47 3.86 11.83
CA GLY A 106 -15.16 2.87 11.00
C GLY A 106 -14.27 2.21 9.95
N LEU A 107 -12.95 2.25 10.12
CA LEU A 107 -11.98 1.64 9.20
C LEU A 107 -11.78 0.16 9.52
N ALA A 108 -11.83 -0.68 8.50
CA ALA A 108 -11.42 -2.08 8.57
C ALA A 108 -10.92 -2.52 7.19
N GLU A 109 -9.61 -2.43 6.99
CA GLU A 109 -8.97 -2.77 5.71
C GLU A 109 -8.04 -3.96 5.86
N SER A 110 -8.07 -4.82 4.84
CA SER A 110 -7.30 -6.07 4.79
C SER A 110 -6.62 -6.19 3.44
N VAL A 111 -5.30 -6.39 3.46
CA VAL A 111 -4.48 -6.64 2.27
C VAL A 111 -3.96 -8.08 2.33
N LEU A 112 -4.07 -8.79 1.20
CA LEU A 112 -3.51 -10.11 1.03
C LEU A 112 -2.13 -10.01 0.38
N ILE A 113 -1.10 -10.43 1.13
CA ILE A 113 0.28 -10.49 0.64
C ILE A 113 0.56 -11.93 0.18
N PRO A 114 0.88 -12.17 -1.11
CA PRO A 114 1.14 -13.51 -1.62
C PRO A 114 2.46 -14.07 -1.07
N LEU A 115 2.37 -14.99 -0.13
CA LEU A 115 3.48 -15.58 0.63
C LEU A 115 3.17 -17.03 0.92
N SER A 116 4.15 -17.92 0.81
CA SER A 116 4.01 -19.28 1.32
C SER A 116 4.10 -19.33 2.85
N GLU A 117 3.56 -20.39 3.48
CA GLU A 117 3.63 -20.57 4.94
C GLU A 117 5.06 -20.48 5.49
N PRO A 118 6.09 -21.10 4.86
CA PRO A 118 7.47 -20.95 5.32
C PRO A 118 8.02 -19.52 5.19
N GLU A 119 7.66 -18.78 4.14
CA GLU A 119 8.10 -17.40 3.96
C GLU A 119 7.46 -16.50 5.01
N TYR A 120 6.16 -16.63 5.25
CA TYR A 120 5.45 -15.90 6.30
C TYR A 120 6.07 -16.14 7.69
N LEU A 121 6.29 -17.41 8.06
CA LEU A 121 6.89 -17.77 9.34
C LEU A 121 8.34 -17.29 9.44
N GLY A 122 9.09 -17.36 8.35
CA GLY A 122 10.46 -16.83 8.25
C GLY A 122 10.50 -15.33 8.49
N SER A 123 9.65 -14.56 7.80
CA SER A 123 9.55 -13.10 7.96
C SER A 123 9.18 -12.69 9.39
N LEU A 124 8.23 -13.39 10.03
CA LEU A 124 7.87 -13.12 11.43
C LEU A 124 9.03 -13.40 12.39
N ALA A 125 9.74 -14.51 12.20
CA ALA A 125 10.87 -14.87 13.04
C ALA A 125 12.02 -13.87 12.87
N ASP A 126 12.36 -13.53 11.64
CA ASP A 126 13.42 -12.58 11.31
C ASP A 126 13.11 -11.19 11.87
N PHE A 127 11.88 -10.71 11.72
CA PHE A 127 11.45 -9.43 12.29
C PHE A 127 11.56 -9.42 13.81
N THR A 128 11.15 -10.50 14.46
CA THR A 128 11.21 -10.61 15.93
C THR A 128 12.65 -10.70 16.45
N ALA A 129 13.56 -11.32 15.71
CA ALA A 129 14.97 -11.45 16.09
C ALA A 129 15.76 -10.14 15.97
N ARG A 130 15.29 -9.18 15.16
CA ARG A 130 15.93 -7.88 14.95
C ARG A 130 15.56 -6.81 15.99
N ARG A 131 14.59 -7.08 16.88
CA ARG A 131 14.13 -6.15 17.94
C ARG A 131 14.71 -6.47 19.31
#